data_AF-A0A7K4LPV8-F1
#
_entry.id   AF-A0A7K4LPV8-F1
#
_cell.length_a   1.000
_cell.length_b   1.000
_cell.length_c   1.000
_cell.angle_alpha   90.00
_cell.angle_beta   90.00
_cell.angle_gamma   90.00
#
_symmetry.space_group_name_H-M   'P 1'
#
loop_
_entity.id
_entity.type
_entity.pdbx_description
1 polymer ?
#
loop_
_entity_poly.entity_id
_entity_poly.type
_entity_poly.pdbx_seq_one_letter_code
_entity_poly.pdbx_strand_id
1 'polypeptide(L)'
;RLHNDDFFSLSLLQIVSSKKITRTLLLGNGKPAGKGMITIAAQELSDNRVITLSMAGRKLDKKDLFGKSDPFLEFYKPGDDGKWMLVHRTEVIKYTLDPVWKPFSVPLVSLCDGDVEKLIKVIVMCYDYDSDGGHDFIGEFQTSVARMCEAQDASPLELECINPKKQKKKKNYKNSGIIIVKSCKITRDFSFLDYILGGCQLMFTVGIDFTASNGNPRDPSSLHYINPMGTNEYLSAIWAVGQIIQDYDS
;
A
#
# COMPACT_ATOMS: atom_id res chain seq x y z
N ARG A 1 10.44 -15.20 -15.93
CA ARG A 1 11.60 -14.58 -15.27
C ARG A 1 11.68 -13.16 -15.79
N LEU A 2 11.57 -12.17 -14.91
CA LEU A 2 11.84 -10.76 -15.23
C LEU A 2 13.37 -10.59 -15.18
N HIS A 3 13.99 -10.15 -16.27
CA HIS A 3 15.39 -9.72 -16.27
C HIS A 3 15.47 -8.24 -15.90
N ASN A 4 16.62 -7.78 -15.38
CA ASN A 4 16.84 -6.37 -15.03
C ASN A 4 16.70 -5.40 -16.23
N ASP A 5 16.64 -5.92 -17.46
CA ASP A 5 16.49 -5.14 -18.70
C ASP A 5 15.06 -5.19 -19.29
N ASP A 6 14.10 -5.75 -18.56
CA ASP A 6 12.67 -5.74 -18.94
C ASP A 6 12.03 -4.43 -18.45
N PHE A 7 11.56 -3.60 -19.38
CA PHE A 7 10.95 -2.29 -19.08
C PHE A 7 9.48 -2.26 -19.45
N PHE A 8 8.70 -1.62 -18.57
CA PHE A 8 7.29 -1.32 -18.77
C PHE A 8 7.04 0.15 -18.43
N SER A 9 6.58 0.94 -19.39
CA SER A 9 6.32 2.38 -19.20
C SER A 9 4.89 2.74 -19.62
N LEU A 10 4.17 3.43 -18.75
CA LEU A 10 2.86 4.02 -19.01
C LEU A 10 2.79 5.41 -18.36
N SER A 11 2.08 6.35 -18.98
CA SER A 11 1.75 7.62 -18.33
C SER A 11 0.57 7.44 -17.38
N LEU A 12 0.51 8.29 -16.34
CA LEU A 12 -0.64 8.33 -15.44
C LEU A 12 -1.94 8.59 -16.22
N LEU A 13 -1.91 9.46 -17.23
CA LEU A 13 -3.07 9.75 -18.09
C LEU A 13 -3.57 8.51 -18.85
N GLN A 14 -2.66 7.67 -19.36
CA GLN A 14 -3.04 6.41 -20.03
C GLN A 14 -3.74 5.47 -19.05
N ILE A 15 -3.23 5.39 -17.82
CA ILE A 15 -3.78 4.54 -16.77
C ILE A 15 -5.15 5.05 -16.30
N VAL A 16 -5.32 6.35 -16.08
CA VAL A 16 -6.59 6.92 -15.60
C VAL A 16 -7.67 6.92 -16.70
N SER A 17 -7.29 7.05 -17.98
CA SER A 17 -8.24 6.94 -19.09
C SER A 17 -8.71 5.52 -19.38
N SER A 18 -8.02 4.50 -18.85
CA SER A 18 -8.33 3.09 -19.08
C SER A 18 -8.28 2.31 -17.76
N LYS A 19 -9.44 1.96 -17.19
CA LYS A 19 -9.58 1.23 -15.90
C LYS A 19 -8.67 -0.01 -15.78
N LYS A 20 -8.36 -0.68 -16.90
CA LYS A 20 -7.45 -1.83 -16.98
C LYS A 20 -6.66 -1.80 -18.29
N ILE A 21 -5.35 -1.96 -18.21
CA ILE A 21 -4.42 -2.03 -19.35
C ILE A 21 -3.59 -3.29 -19.22
N THR A 22 -3.53 -4.12 -20.27
CA THR A 22 -2.59 -5.24 -20.36
C THR A 22 -1.61 -4.97 -21.50
N ARG A 23 -0.30 -5.06 -21.24
CA ARG A 23 0.73 -4.98 -22.29
C ARG A 23 1.80 -6.05 -22.10
N THR A 24 2.42 -6.42 -23.22
CA THR A 24 3.59 -7.31 -23.24
C THR A 24 4.81 -6.60 -22.66
N LEU A 25 5.64 -7.32 -21.91
CA LEU A 25 6.94 -6.84 -21.47
C LEU A 25 7.84 -6.58 -22.67
N LEU A 26 8.63 -5.51 -22.60
CA LEU A 26 9.61 -5.15 -23.63
C LEU A 26 11.02 -5.21 -23.04
N LEU A 27 11.97 -5.70 -23.83
CA LEU A 27 13.40 -5.56 -23.55
C LEU A 27 13.82 -4.10 -23.76
N GLY A 28 14.96 -3.70 -23.19
CA GLY A 28 15.54 -2.36 -23.42
C GLY A 28 15.76 -1.96 -24.88
N ASN A 29 15.72 -2.91 -25.82
CA ASN A 29 15.77 -2.67 -27.28
C ASN A 29 14.40 -2.58 -27.97
N GLY A 30 13.30 -2.53 -27.20
CA GLY A 30 11.93 -2.40 -27.71
C GLY A 30 11.31 -3.70 -28.26
N LYS A 31 12.04 -4.83 -28.27
CA LYS A 31 11.48 -6.13 -28.66
C LYS A 31 10.71 -6.77 -27.51
N PRO A 32 9.70 -7.62 -27.79
CA PRO A 32 9.00 -8.36 -26.74
C PRO A 32 9.95 -9.23 -25.90
N ALA A 33 9.89 -9.08 -24.57
CA ALA A 33 10.59 -9.93 -23.61
C ALA A 33 9.84 -11.26 -23.44
N GLY A 34 9.76 -12.04 -24.52
CA GLY A 34 9.02 -13.30 -24.58
C GLY A 34 7.50 -13.12 -24.57
N LYS A 35 6.79 -14.04 -23.90
CA LYS A 35 5.31 -14.07 -23.80
C LYS A 35 4.77 -13.41 -22.52
N GLY A 36 5.63 -12.75 -21.74
CA GLY A 36 5.24 -12.13 -20.48
C GLY A 36 4.34 -10.91 -20.71
N MET A 37 3.22 -10.85 -20.01
CA MET A 37 2.32 -9.69 -20.02
C MET A 37 2.22 -9.11 -18.61
N ILE A 38 2.14 -7.79 -18.51
CA ILE A 38 1.79 -7.05 -17.30
C ILE A 38 0.39 -6.46 -17.51
N THR A 39 -0.47 -6.65 -16.51
CA THR A 39 -1.76 -5.99 -16.42
C THR A 39 -1.71 -4.96 -15.30
N ILE A 40 -2.03 -3.71 -15.61
CA ILE A 40 -2.21 -2.62 -14.65
C ILE A 40 -3.69 -2.26 -14.61
N ALA A 41 -4.26 -2.18 -13.42
CA ALA A 41 -5.61 -1.69 -13.20
C ALA A 41 -5.54 -0.48 -12.27
N ALA A 42 -6.33 0.55 -12.58
CA ALA A 42 -6.43 1.76 -11.75
C ALA A 42 -7.86 1.95 -11.25
N GLN A 43 -7.93 2.37 -9.99
CA GLN A 43 -9.17 2.61 -9.28
C GLN A 43 -9.04 3.95 -8.56
N GLU A 44 -10.02 4.82 -8.76
CA GLU A 44 -10.14 6.06 -8.00
C GLU A 44 -10.48 5.71 -6.55
N LEU A 45 -9.69 6.23 -5.61
CA LEU A 45 -9.87 6.02 -4.18
C LEU A 45 -10.73 7.17 -3.64
N SER A 46 -12.06 7.01 -3.66
CA SER A 46 -12.98 7.93 -2.97
C SER A 46 -13.13 7.62 -1.48
N ASP A 47 -12.70 6.43 -1.06
CA ASP A 47 -12.68 5.98 0.33
C ASP A 47 -11.28 6.12 0.91
N ASN A 48 -11.15 6.98 1.92
CA ASN A 48 -9.89 7.25 2.60
C ASN A 48 -9.62 6.29 3.78
N ARG A 49 -10.42 5.21 3.91
CA ARG A 49 -10.18 4.19 4.93
C ARG A 49 -8.97 3.32 4.57
N VAL A 50 -8.13 3.11 5.56
CA VAL A 50 -6.97 2.21 5.54
C VAL A 50 -7.21 1.09 6.54
N ILE A 51 -6.91 -0.14 6.14
CA ILE A 51 -6.95 -1.31 7.01
C ILE A 51 -5.53 -1.70 7.41
N THR A 52 -5.28 -1.82 8.71
CA THR A 52 -4.04 -2.31 9.29
C THR A 52 -4.26 -3.71 9.87
N LEU A 53 -3.48 -4.67 9.38
CA LEU A 53 -3.57 -6.08 9.76
C LEU A 53 -2.30 -6.54 10.46
N SER A 54 -2.46 -7.32 11.54
CA SER A 54 -1.39 -8.10 12.16
C SER A 54 -1.76 -9.57 12.12
N MET A 55 -0.90 -10.41 11.56
CA MET A 55 -1.21 -11.81 11.27
C MET A 55 -0.04 -12.74 11.63
N ALA A 56 -0.39 -13.98 11.95
CA ALA A 56 0.58 -15.05 12.19
C ALA A 56 0.06 -16.39 11.62
N GLY A 57 0.96 -17.32 11.38
CA GLY A 57 0.64 -18.70 11.06
C GLY A 57 0.95 -19.60 12.26
N ARG A 58 0.29 -20.75 12.30
CA ARG A 58 0.56 -21.79 13.30
C ARG A 58 0.46 -23.17 12.66
N LYS A 59 1.46 -24.02 12.92
CA LYS A 59 1.56 -25.40 12.41
C LYS A 59 1.27 -25.51 10.91
N LEU A 60 1.84 -24.60 10.12
CA LEU A 60 1.77 -24.67 8.66
C LEU A 60 2.41 -25.96 8.14
N ASP A 61 1.91 -26.48 7.03
CA ASP A 61 2.49 -27.67 6.41
C ASP A 61 3.92 -27.40 5.94
N LYS A 62 4.84 -28.28 6.35
CA LYS A 62 6.23 -28.30 5.86
C LYS A 62 6.27 -28.61 4.37
N LYS A 63 6.98 -27.80 3.60
CA LYS A 63 7.18 -28.00 2.15
C LYS A 63 8.60 -28.38 1.74
N ASP A 64 9.62 -27.92 2.46
CA ASP A 64 11.01 -28.20 2.08
C ASP A 64 11.49 -29.57 2.57
N LEU A 65 12.25 -30.27 1.71
CA LEU A 65 12.80 -31.61 2.00
C LEU A 65 13.83 -31.58 3.14
N PHE A 66 14.69 -30.55 3.17
CA PHE A 66 15.80 -30.43 4.14
C PHE A 66 15.70 -29.22 5.09
N GLY A 67 14.53 -28.58 5.20
CA GLY A 67 14.31 -27.40 6.04
C GLY A 67 12.87 -27.24 6.49
N LYS A 68 12.53 -26.19 7.24
CA LYS A 68 11.14 -25.77 7.44
C LYS A 68 10.75 -24.82 6.31
N SER A 69 9.45 -24.66 6.10
CA SER A 69 8.89 -23.71 5.14
C SER A 69 9.37 -22.27 5.33
N ASP A 70 9.34 -21.54 4.22
CA ASP A 70 9.54 -20.09 4.15
C ASP A 70 8.21 -19.38 3.79
N PRO A 71 7.22 -19.33 4.69
CA PRO A 71 5.86 -18.91 4.35
C PRO A 71 5.68 -17.39 4.14
N PHE A 72 4.80 -17.05 3.21
CA PHE A 72 4.25 -15.70 2.98
C PHE A 72 2.77 -15.77 2.59
N LEU A 73 2.07 -14.63 2.69
CA LEU A 73 0.65 -14.50 2.34
C LEU A 73 0.47 -13.68 1.07
N GLU A 74 -0.51 -14.09 0.27
CA GLU A 74 -1.01 -13.32 -0.88
C GLU A 74 -2.51 -13.05 -0.72
N PHE A 75 -2.89 -11.78 -0.79
CA PHE A 75 -4.27 -11.33 -0.67
C PHE A 75 -4.82 -11.05 -2.07
N TYR A 76 -6.02 -11.54 -2.32
CA TYR A 76 -6.71 -11.38 -3.58
C TYR A 76 -8.13 -10.86 -3.40
N LYS A 77 -8.53 -9.95 -4.28
CA LYS A 77 -9.91 -9.52 -4.42
C LYS A 77 -10.52 -10.04 -5.73
N PRO A 78 -11.84 -10.23 -5.82
CA PRO A 78 -12.48 -10.53 -7.09
C PRO A 78 -12.45 -9.28 -7.99
N GLY A 79 -11.90 -9.41 -9.19
CA GLY A 79 -11.95 -8.38 -10.22
C GLY A 79 -13.26 -8.38 -11.00
N ASP A 80 -13.48 -7.32 -11.77
CA ASP A 80 -14.70 -7.12 -12.58
C ASP A 80 -14.91 -8.24 -13.62
N ASP A 81 -13.82 -8.89 -14.03
CA ASP A 81 -13.84 -10.04 -14.96
C ASP A 81 -14.04 -11.39 -14.27
N GLY A 82 -14.37 -11.38 -12.97
CA GLY A 82 -14.55 -12.57 -12.14
C GLY A 82 -13.24 -13.28 -11.76
N LYS A 83 -12.07 -12.76 -12.16
CA LYS A 83 -10.77 -13.33 -11.80
C LYS A 83 -10.25 -12.74 -10.50
N TRP A 84 -9.49 -13.54 -9.75
CA TRP A 84 -8.80 -13.06 -8.56
C TRP A 84 -7.63 -12.14 -8.94
N MET A 85 -7.61 -10.93 -8.38
CA MET A 85 -6.55 -9.94 -8.56
C MET A 85 -5.73 -9.83 -7.29
N LEU A 86 -4.40 -9.96 -7.40
CA LEU A 86 -3.48 -9.81 -6.27
C LEU A 86 -3.47 -8.35 -5.82
N VAL A 87 -3.65 -8.11 -4.52
CA VAL A 87 -3.72 -6.76 -3.93
C VAL A 87 -2.63 -6.50 -2.90
N HIS A 88 -2.14 -7.55 -2.23
CA HIS A 88 -1.05 -7.42 -1.27
C HIS A 88 -0.28 -8.74 -1.14
N ARG A 89 1.02 -8.63 -0.85
CA ARG A 89 1.90 -9.75 -0.53
C ARG A 89 2.76 -9.38 0.68
N THR A 90 2.84 -10.25 1.67
CA THR A 90 3.68 -10.05 2.86
C THR A 90 5.15 -10.37 2.57
N GLU A 91 6.03 -10.08 3.52
CA GLU A 91 7.38 -10.62 3.50
C GLU A 91 7.40 -12.16 3.66
N VAL A 92 8.51 -12.74 3.23
CA VAL A 92 8.83 -14.16 3.45
C VAL A 92 9.49 -14.31 4.81
N ILE A 93 8.95 -15.17 5.67
CA ILE A 93 9.58 -15.53 6.94
C ILE A 93 10.26 -16.87 6.78
N LYS A 94 11.59 -16.91 6.92
CA LYS A 94 12.36 -18.12 6.64
C LYS A 94 12.32 -19.14 7.78
N TYR A 95 12.42 -20.42 7.43
CA TYR A 95 12.62 -21.56 8.33
C TYR A 95 11.61 -21.64 9.49
N THR A 96 10.31 -21.48 9.22
CA THR A 96 9.28 -21.58 10.26
C THR A 96 7.96 -22.17 9.76
N LEU A 97 7.27 -22.88 10.65
CA LEU A 97 5.88 -23.32 10.45
C LEU A 97 4.89 -22.46 11.26
N ASP A 98 5.41 -21.52 12.04
CA ASP A 98 4.67 -20.63 12.93
C ASP A 98 5.12 -19.18 12.67
N PRO A 99 4.95 -18.65 11.43
CA PRO A 99 5.42 -17.32 11.08
C PRO A 99 4.66 -16.22 11.82
N VAL A 100 5.35 -15.12 12.09
CA VAL A 100 4.73 -13.86 12.49
C VAL A 100 5.16 -12.81 11.46
N TRP A 101 4.22 -12.38 10.63
CA TRP A 101 4.48 -11.33 9.64
C TRP A 101 4.38 -9.95 10.29
N LYS A 102 5.13 -8.99 9.76
CA LYS A 102 5.07 -7.59 10.16
C LYS A 102 3.65 -7.06 9.91
N PRO A 103 3.13 -6.20 10.80
CA PRO A 103 1.90 -5.48 10.52
C PRO A 103 2.03 -4.69 9.22
N PHE A 104 0.97 -4.68 8.43
CA PHE A 104 0.93 -3.96 7.17
C PHE A 104 -0.39 -3.19 7.04
N SER A 105 -0.36 -2.14 6.23
CA SER A 105 -1.52 -1.30 5.92
C SER A 105 -1.80 -1.29 4.43
N VAL A 106 -3.07 -1.37 4.05
CA VAL A 106 -3.51 -1.22 2.66
C VAL A 106 -4.78 -0.36 2.61
N PRO A 107 -5.03 0.39 1.51
CA PRO A 107 -6.31 1.05 1.33
C PRO A 107 -7.45 0.03 1.31
N LEU A 108 -8.55 0.32 2.01
CA LEU A 108 -9.69 -0.61 2.14
C LEU A 108 -10.30 -0.92 0.76
N VAL A 109 -10.38 0.08 -0.12
CA VAL A 109 -10.82 -0.09 -1.52
C VAL A 109 -9.92 -1.03 -2.31
N SER A 110 -8.60 -0.99 -2.08
CA SER A 110 -7.70 -1.93 -2.73
C SER A 110 -7.97 -3.37 -2.30
N LEU A 111 -8.33 -3.60 -1.03
CA LEU A 111 -8.55 -4.95 -0.50
C LEU A 111 -9.92 -5.53 -0.85
N CYS A 112 -11.00 -4.75 -0.73
CA CYS A 112 -12.38 -5.25 -0.84
C CYS A 112 -13.35 -4.27 -1.55
N ASP A 113 -12.84 -3.32 -2.33
CA ASP A 113 -13.62 -2.27 -3.00
C ASP A 113 -14.43 -1.39 -2.03
N GLY A 114 -14.01 -1.31 -0.76
CA GLY A 114 -14.67 -0.53 0.29
C GLY A 114 -15.85 -1.25 0.95
N ASP A 115 -16.26 -2.40 0.41
CA ASP A 115 -17.29 -3.26 0.97
C ASP A 115 -16.67 -4.28 1.93
N VAL A 116 -16.92 -4.10 3.22
CA VAL A 116 -16.32 -4.92 4.28
C VAL A 116 -16.88 -6.34 4.35
N GLU A 117 -18.04 -6.59 3.74
CA GLU A 117 -18.68 -7.92 3.70
C GLU A 117 -18.19 -8.75 2.52
N LYS A 118 -17.60 -8.11 1.51
CA LYS A 118 -17.11 -8.78 0.30
C LYS A 118 -16.02 -9.79 0.64
N LEU A 119 -16.18 -11.01 0.12
CA LEU A 119 -15.20 -12.08 0.32
C LEU A 119 -13.91 -11.78 -0.45
N ILE A 120 -12.80 -11.82 0.27
CA ILE A 120 -11.44 -11.82 -0.25
C ILE A 120 -10.86 -13.22 -0.12
N LYS A 121 -9.89 -13.54 -0.97
CA LYS A 121 -9.16 -14.81 -0.93
C LYS A 121 -7.75 -14.56 -0.42
N VAL A 122 -7.31 -15.35 0.54
CA VAL A 122 -5.94 -15.33 1.05
C VAL A 122 -5.29 -16.67 0.75
N ILE A 123 -4.11 -16.63 0.14
CA ILE A 123 -3.32 -17.81 -0.19
C ILE A 123 -2.06 -17.80 0.66
N VAL A 124 -1.76 -18.95 1.26
CA VAL A 124 -0.52 -19.20 2.00
C VAL A 124 0.43 -19.95 1.06
N MET A 125 1.54 -19.30 0.75
CA MET A 125 2.58 -19.82 -0.14
C MET A 125 3.85 -20.07 0.68
N CYS A 126 4.64 -21.05 0.26
CA CYS A 126 6.00 -21.26 0.73
C CYS A 126 6.94 -20.79 -0.37
N TYR A 127 7.87 -19.91 -0.02
CA TYR A 127 8.95 -19.58 -0.93
C TYR A 127 9.84 -20.82 -1.08
N ASP A 128 10.08 -21.23 -2.32
CA ASP A 128 11.09 -22.22 -2.66
C ASP A 128 12.26 -21.48 -3.31
N TYR A 129 13.47 -21.71 -2.82
CA TYR A 129 14.69 -21.14 -3.39
C TYR A 129 15.14 -21.92 -4.63
N ASP A 130 14.56 -23.11 -4.89
CA ASP A 130 14.95 -23.94 -6.01
C ASP A 130 14.71 -23.25 -7.37
N SER A 131 15.67 -23.47 -8.26
CA SER A 131 15.93 -22.70 -9.48
C SER A 131 14.81 -22.60 -10.53
N ASP A 132 13.65 -23.20 -10.31
CA ASP A 132 12.50 -23.18 -11.22
C ASP A 132 11.57 -21.95 -11.03
N GLY A 133 11.67 -21.26 -9.89
CA GLY A 133 10.94 -20.03 -9.57
C GLY A 133 9.46 -20.23 -9.23
N GLY A 134 9.00 -21.47 -9.00
CA GLY A 134 7.65 -21.77 -8.57
C GLY A 134 7.54 -21.77 -7.04
N HIS A 135 6.71 -20.89 -6.46
CA HIS A 135 6.42 -20.96 -5.03
C HIS A 135 5.45 -22.10 -4.71
N ASP A 136 5.69 -22.75 -3.58
CA ASP A 136 5.05 -24.00 -3.24
C ASP A 136 3.75 -23.75 -2.45
N PHE A 137 2.60 -24.17 -2.98
CA PHE A 137 1.30 -23.86 -2.39
C PHE A 137 1.06 -24.64 -1.08
N ILE A 138 0.83 -23.94 0.03
CA ILE A 138 0.47 -24.54 1.32
C ILE A 138 -1.04 -24.74 1.39
N GLY A 139 -1.82 -23.67 1.25
CA GLY A 139 -3.28 -23.70 1.31
C GLY A 139 -3.89 -22.32 1.11
N GLU A 140 -5.21 -22.24 1.19
CA GLU A 140 -5.98 -21.02 0.98
C GLU A 140 -7.21 -20.97 1.88
N PHE A 141 -7.74 -19.78 2.07
CA PHE A 141 -9.03 -19.54 2.71
C PHE A 141 -9.70 -18.30 2.11
N GLN A 142 -11.00 -18.16 2.34
CA GLN A 142 -11.74 -16.94 2.04
C GLN A 142 -12.26 -16.35 3.34
N THR A 143 -12.28 -15.02 3.43
CA THR A 143 -12.79 -14.28 4.58
C THR A 143 -13.27 -12.90 4.12
N SER A 144 -13.93 -12.15 5.00
CA SER A 144 -14.30 -10.75 4.77
C SER A 144 -13.55 -9.84 5.74
N VAL A 145 -13.49 -8.55 5.44
CA VAL A 145 -12.90 -7.57 6.38
C VAL A 145 -13.74 -7.52 7.67
N ALA A 146 -15.07 -7.56 7.55
CA ALA A 146 -15.98 -7.64 8.70
C ALA A 146 -15.62 -8.82 9.62
N ARG A 147 -15.40 -10.00 9.04
CA ARG A 147 -14.99 -11.19 9.79
C ARG A 147 -13.63 -11.00 10.46
N MET A 148 -12.65 -10.41 9.75
CA MET A 148 -11.32 -10.12 10.30
C MET A 148 -11.36 -9.11 11.46
N CYS A 149 -12.26 -8.13 11.42
CA CYS A 149 -12.47 -7.15 12.49
C CYS A 149 -13.00 -7.77 13.79
N GLU A 150 -13.51 -9.01 13.77
CA GLU A 150 -13.87 -9.72 15.00
C GLU A 150 -12.64 -10.11 15.85
N ALA A 151 -11.43 -10.08 15.27
CA ALA A 151 -10.20 -10.28 16.01
C ALA A 151 -9.96 -9.16 17.02
N GLN A 152 -9.86 -9.52 18.30
CA GLN A 152 -9.54 -8.60 19.40
C GLN A 152 -8.19 -8.98 20.01
N ASP A 153 -7.51 -8.02 20.64
CA ASP A 153 -6.17 -8.23 21.22
C ASP A 153 -6.12 -9.43 22.21
N ALA A 154 -7.24 -9.69 22.92
CA ALA A 154 -7.37 -10.82 23.85
C ALA A 154 -7.96 -12.10 23.23
N SER A 155 -8.56 -12.02 22.03
CA SER A 155 -9.24 -13.13 21.36
C SER A 155 -8.97 -13.05 19.85
N PRO A 156 -7.82 -13.57 19.39
CA PRO A 156 -7.48 -13.53 17.97
C PRO A 156 -8.41 -14.43 17.16
N LEU A 157 -8.62 -14.07 15.89
CA LEU A 157 -9.40 -14.90 14.97
C LEU A 157 -8.51 -15.95 14.34
N GLU A 158 -8.92 -17.23 14.45
CA GLU A 158 -8.26 -18.35 13.79
C GLU A 158 -9.03 -18.78 12.54
N LEU A 159 -8.32 -18.88 11.41
CA LEU A 159 -8.83 -19.29 10.11
C LEU A 159 -8.07 -20.53 9.63
N GLU A 160 -8.80 -21.56 9.23
CA GLU A 160 -8.17 -22.78 8.73
C GLU A 160 -7.58 -22.58 7.34
N CYS A 161 -6.31 -22.92 7.16
CA CYS A 161 -5.66 -22.92 5.86
C CYS A 161 -5.97 -24.24 5.15
N ILE A 162 -6.69 -24.22 4.03
CA ILE A 162 -7.14 -25.43 3.35
C ILE A 162 -6.38 -25.65 2.05
N ASN A 163 -5.78 -26.82 1.89
CA ASN A 163 -5.23 -27.28 0.62
C ASN A 163 -6.27 -28.13 -0.12
N PRO A 164 -6.88 -27.64 -1.22
CA PRO A 164 -7.96 -28.37 -1.90
C PRO A 164 -7.51 -29.73 -2.46
N LYS A 165 -6.23 -29.84 -2.85
CA LYS A 165 -5.67 -31.11 -3.36
C LYS A 165 -5.54 -32.14 -2.23
N LYS A 166 -5.12 -31.73 -1.03
CA LYS A 166 -5.03 -32.64 0.13
C LYS A 166 -6.43 -33.02 0.64
N GLN A 167 -7.35 -32.05 0.70
CA GLN A 167 -8.74 -32.29 1.13
C GLN A 167 -9.44 -33.35 0.27
N LYS A 168 -9.23 -33.32 -1.06
CA LYS A 168 -9.80 -34.33 -1.97
C LYS A 168 -9.12 -35.71 -1.87
N LYS A 169 -7.83 -35.77 -1.51
CA LYS A 169 -7.03 -37.01 -1.56
C LYS A 169 -6.91 -37.75 -0.22
N LYS A 170 -6.96 -37.04 0.91
CA LYS A 170 -6.66 -37.59 2.24
C LYS A 170 -7.93 -37.64 3.10
N LYS A 171 -8.40 -38.85 3.44
CA LYS A 171 -9.62 -39.07 4.24
C LYS A 171 -9.63 -38.37 5.60
N ASN A 172 -8.47 -38.26 6.27
CA ASN A 172 -8.34 -37.66 7.61
C ASN A 172 -7.67 -36.28 7.58
N TYR A 173 -7.76 -35.56 6.46
CA TYR A 173 -7.21 -34.22 6.36
C TYR A 173 -8.08 -33.22 7.12
N LYS A 174 -7.46 -32.43 8.01
CA LYS A 174 -8.12 -31.33 8.73
C LYS A 174 -7.83 -30.00 8.05
N ASN A 175 -6.58 -29.56 8.13
CA ASN A 175 -6.10 -28.33 7.50
C ASN A 175 -4.59 -28.43 7.23
N SER A 176 -4.04 -27.42 6.57
CA SER A 176 -2.63 -27.23 6.23
C SER A 176 -1.98 -26.19 7.17
N GLY A 177 -2.53 -26.07 8.38
CA GLY A 177 -2.19 -25.06 9.38
C GLY A 177 -3.32 -24.06 9.63
N ILE A 178 -3.06 -23.13 10.54
CA ILE A 178 -4.02 -22.11 10.98
C ILE A 178 -3.39 -20.74 10.75
N ILE A 179 -4.17 -19.83 10.17
CA ILE A 179 -3.83 -18.41 10.05
C ILE A 179 -4.57 -17.65 11.13
N ILE A 180 -3.82 -16.86 11.89
CA ILE A 180 -4.28 -16.13 13.06
C ILE A 180 -4.27 -14.65 12.71
N VAL A 181 -5.44 -14.01 12.71
CA VAL A 181 -5.56 -12.55 12.69
C VAL A 181 -5.45 -12.08 14.13
N LYS A 182 -4.35 -11.41 14.47
CA LYS A 182 -4.11 -10.87 15.81
C LYS A 182 -4.84 -9.55 16.02
N SER A 183 -4.83 -8.68 15.01
CA SER A 183 -5.54 -7.42 15.03
C SER A 183 -5.96 -7.01 13.63
N CYS A 184 -7.14 -6.41 13.52
CA CYS A 184 -7.63 -5.77 12.30
C CYS A 184 -8.21 -4.41 12.70
N LYS A 185 -7.59 -3.32 12.23
CA LYS A 185 -8.02 -1.95 12.55
C LYS A 185 -8.31 -1.19 11.27
N ILE A 186 -9.47 -0.56 11.19
CA ILE A 186 -9.83 0.32 10.09
C ILE A 186 -9.76 1.75 10.62
N THR A 187 -8.93 2.57 10.00
CA THR A 187 -8.78 3.99 10.32
C THR A 187 -9.07 4.82 9.08
N ARG A 188 -9.53 6.05 9.25
CA ARG A 188 -9.56 7.03 8.14
C ARG A 188 -8.21 7.72 8.07
N ASP A 189 -7.64 7.73 6.89
CA ASP A 189 -6.44 8.48 6.57
C ASP A 189 -6.85 9.82 5.96
N PHE A 190 -6.90 10.86 6.79
CA PHE A 190 -7.39 12.17 6.38
C PHE A 190 -6.32 12.92 5.59
N SER A 191 -6.70 13.43 4.42
CA SER A 191 -5.86 14.29 3.61
C SER A 191 -5.76 15.70 4.20
N PHE A 192 -4.77 16.48 3.77
CA PHE A 192 -4.65 17.90 4.12
C PHE A 192 -5.97 18.67 3.87
N LEU A 193 -6.62 18.43 2.72
CA LEU A 193 -7.88 19.11 2.38
C LEU A 193 -9.04 18.71 3.30
N ASP A 194 -9.07 17.46 3.78
CA ASP A 194 -10.12 17.03 4.72
C ASP A 194 -10.06 17.85 6.03
N TYR A 195 -8.85 18.19 6.50
CA TYR A 195 -8.68 19.05 7.66
C TYR A 195 -9.14 20.49 7.39
N ILE A 196 -8.76 21.07 6.25
CA ILE A 196 -9.17 22.43 5.86
C ILE A 196 -10.69 22.51 5.73
N LEU A 197 -11.32 21.59 4.99
CA LEU A 197 -12.78 21.51 4.85
C LEU A 197 -13.49 21.19 6.18
N GLY A 198 -12.80 20.52 7.10
CA GLY A 198 -13.26 20.26 8.46
C GLY A 198 -13.17 21.47 9.40
N GLY A 199 -12.72 22.63 8.92
CA GLY A 199 -12.62 23.87 9.69
C GLY A 199 -11.25 24.11 10.34
N CYS A 200 -10.22 23.35 9.98
CA CYS A 200 -8.85 23.66 10.36
C CYS A 200 -8.37 24.88 9.58
N GLN A 201 -7.92 25.92 10.28
CA GLN A 201 -7.37 27.13 9.68
C GLN A 201 -5.84 27.13 9.77
N LEU A 202 -5.18 27.70 8.77
CA LEU A 202 -3.74 27.92 8.78
C LEU A 202 -3.44 29.36 9.16
N MET A 203 -3.06 29.58 10.42
CA MET A 203 -2.65 30.91 10.88
C MET A 203 -1.27 31.26 10.35
N PHE A 204 -1.19 32.36 9.59
CA PHE A 204 0.09 32.90 9.13
C PHE A 204 0.67 33.89 10.14
N THR A 205 1.90 33.67 10.60
CA THR A 205 2.61 34.58 11.49
C THR A 205 3.98 34.91 10.91
N VAL A 206 4.32 36.20 10.89
CA VAL A 206 5.59 36.70 10.35
C VAL A 206 6.39 37.37 11.47
N GLY A 207 7.61 36.89 11.68
CA GLY A 207 8.62 37.60 12.45
C GLY A 207 9.62 38.26 11.51
N ILE A 208 9.82 39.57 11.63
CA ILE A 208 10.75 40.34 10.79
C ILE A 208 11.95 40.74 11.63
N ASP A 209 13.15 40.49 11.09
CA ASP A 209 14.40 40.90 11.72
C ASP A 209 14.66 42.39 11.51
N PHE A 210 14.62 43.17 12.59
CA PHE A 210 14.96 44.61 12.60
C PHE A 210 16.33 44.91 13.22
N THR A 211 17.26 43.95 13.22
CA THR A 211 18.63 44.16 13.68
C THR A 211 19.39 45.14 12.76
N ALA A 212 20.39 45.83 13.34
CA ALA A 212 21.16 46.87 12.67
C ALA A 212 21.97 46.37 11.46
N SER A 213 22.25 45.07 11.35
CA SER A 213 22.95 44.46 10.21
C SER A 213 22.21 44.61 8.88
N ASN A 214 20.90 44.84 8.91
CA ASN A 214 20.08 45.06 7.71
C ASN A 214 20.33 46.45 7.06
N GLY A 215 21.10 47.32 7.71
CA GLY A 215 21.38 48.67 7.24
C GLY A 215 20.25 49.67 7.52
N ASN A 216 20.50 50.95 7.23
CA ASN A 216 19.52 52.01 7.41
C ASN A 216 18.46 51.93 6.29
N PRO A 217 17.15 51.84 6.58
CA PRO A 217 16.10 51.72 5.54
C PRO A 217 16.01 52.89 4.54
N ARG A 218 16.69 54.01 4.82
CA ARG A 218 16.83 55.14 3.88
C ARG A 218 17.93 54.93 2.82
N ASP A 219 18.82 53.98 3.07
CA ASP A 219 19.91 53.63 2.15
C ASP A 219 19.41 52.62 1.11
N PRO A 220 19.59 52.89 -0.19
CA PRO A 220 19.23 51.95 -1.26
C PRO A 220 19.86 50.56 -1.16
N SER A 221 20.96 50.41 -0.41
CA SER A 221 21.63 49.12 -0.18
C SER A 221 21.08 48.33 1.02
N SER A 222 20.17 48.90 1.81
CA SER A 222 19.57 48.22 2.96
C SER A 222 18.60 47.11 2.52
N LEU A 223 18.59 46.01 3.28
CA LEU A 223 17.62 44.92 3.09
C LEU A 223 16.18 45.37 3.41
N HIS A 224 16.02 46.43 4.21
CA HIS A 224 14.73 47.06 4.53
C HIS A 224 14.40 48.27 3.64
N TYR A 225 15.21 48.55 2.61
CA TYR A 225 14.95 49.67 1.72
C TYR A 225 13.58 49.52 1.03
N ILE A 226 12.78 50.58 1.04
CA ILE A 226 11.48 50.61 0.35
C ILE A 226 11.70 51.23 -1.03
N ASN A 227 11.90 50.37 -2.02
CA ASN A 227 12.11 50.79 -3.40
C ASN A 227 10.77 51.24 -4.04
N PRO A 228 10.67 52.45 -4.63
CA PRO A 228 9.46 52.90 -5.33
C PRO A 228 9.09 52.05 -6.56
N MET A 229 10.03 51.26 -7.10
CA MET A 229 9.84 50.47 -8.33
C MET A 229 9.81 48.96 -8.12
N GLY A 230 9.92 48.47 -6.89
CA GLY A 230 9.99 47.03 -6.62
C GLY A 230 9.89 46.65 -5.15
N THR A 231 9.98 45.36 -4.85
CA THR A 231 9.97 44.85 -3.48
C THR A 231 11.39 44.53 -3.01
N ASN A 232 11.64 44.66 -1.70
CA ASN A 232 12.85 44.10 -1.09
C ASN A 232 12.63 42.63 -0.73
N GLU A 233 13.69 41.94 -0.31
CA GLU A 233 13.66 40.49 -0.05
C GLU A 233 12.64 40.10 1.03
N TYR A 234 12.50 40.90 2.10
CA TYR A 234 11.50 40.66 3.13
C TYR A 234 10.07 40.77 2.57
N LEU A 235 9.78 41.82 1.81
CA LEU A 235 8.48 42.01 1.18
C LEU A 235 8.18 40.93 0.14
N SER A 236 9.17 40.53 -0.66
CA SER A 236 9.00 39.43 -1.62
C SER A 236 8.68 38.11 -0.92
N ALA A 237 9.37 37.79 0.18
CA ALA A 237 9.13 36.56 0.94
C ALA A 237 7.76 36.56 1.62
N ILE A 238 7.39 37.66 2.28
CA ILE A 238 6.07 37.81 2.92
C ILE A 238 4.97 37.69 1.86
N TRP A 239 5.12 38.33 0.71
CA TRP A 239 4.14 38.27 -0.37
C TRP A 239 4.03 36.85 -0.94
N ALA A 240 5.14 36.20 -1.24
CA ALA A 240 5.15 34.86 -1.83
C ALA A 240 4.46 33.82 -0.92
N VAL A 241 4.73 33.86 0.39
CA VAL A 241 4.12 32.93 1.35
C VAL A 241 2.68 33.36 1.70
N GLY A 242 2.47 34.65 1.97
CA GLY A 242 1.16 35.18 2.34
C GLY A 242 0.12 34.99 1.25
N GLN A 243 0.49 35.14 -0.03
CA GLN A 243 -0.44 34.92 -1.14
C GLN A 243 -0.96 33.49 -1.23
N ILE A 244 -0.19 32.52 -0.75
CA ILE A 244 -0.59 31.11 -0.74
C ILE A 244 -1.42 30.82 0.51
N ILE A 245 -0.99 31.28 1.68
CA ILE A 245 -1.62 30.93 2.96
C ILE A 245 -2.92 31.69 3.22
N GLN A 246 -3.08 32.92 2.69
CA GLN A 246 -4.27 33.75 2.92
C GLN A 246 -5.59 33.05 2.55
N ASP A 247 -5.57 32.11 1.59
CA ASP A 247 -6.76 31.39 1.15
C ASP A 247 -7.22 30.30 2.14
N TYR A 248 -6.40 30.02 3.16
CA TYR A 248 -6.61 28.97 4.17
C TYR A 248 -6.86 29.52 5.59
N ASP A 249 -7.07 30.84 5.71
CA ASP A 249 -7.41 31.55 6.93
C ASP A 249 -8.74 32.30 6.70
N SER A 250 -9.75 32.09 7.55
CA SER A 250 -11.12 32.62 7.37
C SER A 250 -11.52 33.59 8.46
#